data_AF-A0A2D4VKI5-F1
#
_entry.id   AF-A0A2D4VKI5-F1
#
_cell.length_a   1.000
_cell.length_b   1.000
_cell.length_c   1.000
_cell.angle_alpha   90.00
_cell.angle_beta   90.00
_cell.angle_gamma   90.00
#
_symmetry.space_group_name_H-M   'P 1'
#
loop_
_entity.id
_entity.type
_entity.pdbx_description
1 polymer ?
#
loop_
_entity_poly.entity_id
_entity_poly.type
_entity_poly.pdbx_seq_one_letter_code
_entity_poly.pdbx_strand_id
1 'polypeptide(L)'
;MTDNPLNEEFFQSLESSVVDVLDAETLPPACYTSDAFFEFEKEALFNHEWLCVGRVEQVKNPGDYFTVTHINEPLIICRTRENELKALSAVCQHRAMLVAEGRGNTRGFVCPYHHWTYALDGRLSGAPAMNKTCNFQREDVRLPEIKTEVWEGFIFINFDENAAPLSPRLTTVQETFKNYDLANAEGPAPDEPLKFEWNWKVQMENNNDGYHASRLHQGPLHEFIPSELCSFPPVPEGAAGYLRFNGALHMDPAFNPTQKAVLPVFPKLTDEERHRVMFANVPPTLSLVMTSSMVIYLILHAESAQEHSMTIGLLMAPGAMEHPMFEELMDFTMKHTIEITSQDQHVDELVQVGLNSRFAPRGRYSWQEQAQSDLNVWLVQRYKETWDRMKAGA
;
A
#
# COMPACT_ATOMS: atom_id res chain seq x y z
N MET A 1 0.84 10.90 -29.13
CA MET A 1 2.05 11.59 -28.64
C MET A 1 1.60 12.33 -27.40
N THR A 2 1.66 11.67 -26.25
CA THR A 2 1.47 12.31 -24.95
C THR A 2 2.68 13.22 -24.75
N ASP A 3 2.43 14.51 -24.51
CA ASP A 3 3.49 15.47 -24.22
C ASP A 3 4.23 14.98 -22.97
N ASN A 4 5.54 14.78 -23.08
CA ASN A 4 6.39 14.44 -21.95
C ASN A 4 6.42 15.65 -21.00
N PRO A 5 5.87 15.56 -19.77
CA PRO A 5 5.78 16.70 -18.88
C PRO A 5 7.13 17.03 -18.22
N LEU A 6 8.12 16.14 -18.30
CA LEU A 6 9.37 16.23 -17.53
C LEU A 6 10.27 17.36 -18.04
N ASN A 7 10.15 18.52 -17.41
CA ASN A 7 11.00 19.70 -17.62
C ASN A 7 11.07 20.55 -16.35
N GLU A 8 11.94 21.56 -16.34
CA GLU A 8 12.17 22.39 -15.15
C GLU A 8 10.90 23.13 -14.69
N GLU A 9 10.09 23.63 -15.62
CA GLU A 9 8.82 24.32 -15.30
C GLU A 9 7.84 23.39 -14.60
N PHE A 10 7.73 22.14 -15.05
CA PHE A 10 6.88 21.13 -14.42
C PHE A 10 7.32 20.83 -12.98
N PHE A 11 8.61 20.56 -12.74
CA PHE A 11 9.09 20.30 -11.38
C PHE A 11 9.04 21.54 -10.48
N GLN A 12 9.21 22.73 -11.03
CA GLN A 12 8.99 23.99 -10.30
C GLN A 12 7.51 24.17 -9.94
N SER A 13 6.58 23.72 -10.79
CA SER A 13 5.14 23.83 -10.53
C SER A 13 4.68 23.01 -9.31
N LEU A 14 5.46 21.99 -8.90
CA LEU A 14 5.17 21.16 -7.72
C LEU A 14 5.30 21.93 -6.40
N GLU A 15 6.00 23.07 -6.39
CA GLU A 15 6.19 23.89 -5.19
C GLU A 15 4.88 24.35 -4.57
N SER A 16 3.86 24.64 -5.40
CA SER A 16 2.56 25.05 -4.89
C SER A 16 1.80 23.92 -4.18
N SER A 17 2.27 22.66 -4.28
CA SER A 17 1.66 21.51 -3.63
C SER A 17 2.26 21.16 -2.27
N VAL A 18 3.34 21.84 -1.86
CA VAL A 18 4.08 21.57 -0.61
C VAL A 18 4.15 22.78 0.34
N VAL A 19 3.34 23.81 0.08
CA VAL A 19 3.14 24.93 1.02
C VAL A 19 2.08 24.56 2.07
N ASP A 20 1.81 25.48 3.01
CA ASP A 20 0.73 25.33 3.99
C ASP A 20 -0.59 24.92 3.32
N VAL A 21 -1.35 24.00 3.91
CA VAL A 21 -2.55 23.43 3.30
C VAL A 21 -3.57 24.49 2.88
N LEU A 22 -3.65 25.62 3.59
CA LEU A 22 -4.57 26.71 3.26
C LEU A 22 -4.22 27.44 1.95
N ASP A 23 -2.95 27.35 1.55
CA ASP A 23 -2.43 27.91 0.31
C ASP A 23 -2.08 26.83 -0.73
N ALA A 24 -2.08 25.55 -0.36
CA ALA A 24 -1.60 24.48 -1.22
C ALA A 24 -2.58 24.15 -2.36
N GLU A 25 -2.00 23.71 -3.48
CA GLU A 25 -2.71 23.21 -4.65
C GLU A 25 -2.51 21.71 -4.84
N THR A 26 -3.47 21.04 -5.49
CA THR A 26 -3.33 19.66 -5.93
C THR A 26 -2.10 19.50 -6.86
N LEU A 27 -1.58 18.27 -6.95
CA LEU A 27 -0.53 17.97 -7.92
C LEU A 27 -1.04 18.26 -9.34
N PRO A 28 -0.14 18.60 -10.29
CA PRO A 28 -0.51 18.73 -11.69
C PRO A 28 -1.18 17.45 -12.23
N PRO A 29 -2.20 17.54 -13.10
CA PRO A 29 -2.88 16.37 -13.66
C PRO A 29 -1.96 15.35 -14.34
N ALA A 30 -0.82 15.81 -14.88
CA ALA A 30 0.18 14.93 -15.48
C ALA A 30 0.80 13.92 -14.48
N CYS A 31 0.82 14.22 -13.17
CA CYS A 31 1.25 13.28 -12.14
C CYS A 31 0.36 12.03 -12.03
N TYR A 32 -0.86 12.09 -12.56
CA TYR A 32 -1.88 11.04 -12.48
C TYR A 32 -2.26 10.44 -13.84
N THR A 33 -1.72 10.97 -14.94
CA THR A 33 -2.19 10.62 -16.30
C THR A 33 -1.06 10.38 -17.30
N SER A 34 0.16 10.87 -17.02
CA SER A 34 1.28 10.76 -17.96
C SER A 34 2.08 9.49 -17.75
N ASP A 35 2.15 8.64 -18.79
CA ASP A 35 3.04 7.47 -18.81
C ASP A 35 4.51 7.85 -18.60
N ALA A 36 4.95 8.98 -19.19
CA ALA A 36 6.32 9.46 -19.02
C ALA A 36 6.60 9.86 -17.56
N PHE A 37 5.62 10.45 -16.87
CA PHE A 37 5.74 10.71 -15.44
C PHE A 37 5.72 9.42 -14.63
N PHE A 38 4.90 8.42 -14.99
CA PHE A 38 4.88 7.14 -14.29
C PHE A 38 6.20 6.38 -14.42
N GLU A 39 6.82 6.35 -15.60
CA GLU A 39 8.16 5.76 -15.77
C GLU A 39 9.22 6.51 -14.95
N PHE A 40 9.13 7.83 -14.85
CA PHE A 40 9.95 8.62 -13.94
C PHE A 40 9.66 8.30 -12.47
N GLU A 41 8.39 8.15 -12.10
CA GLU A 41 7.93 7.87 -10.73
C GLU A 41 8.45 6.51 -10.24
N LYS A 42 8.54 5.49 -11.10
CA LYS A 42 9.21 4.23 -10.77
C LYS A 42 10.61 4.45 -10.22
N GLU A 43 11.40 5.28 -10.89
CA GLU A 43 12.76 5.60 -10.47
C GLU A 43 12.82 6.61 -9.32
N ALA A 44 11.85 7.52 -9.20
CA ALA A 44 11.88 8.50 -8.12
C ALA A 44 11.41 7.92 -6.77
N LEU A 45 10.62 6.86 -6.81
CA LEU A 45 9.82 6.41 -5.69
C LEU A 45 9.90 4.89 -5.50
N PHE A 46 9.31 4.13 -6.42
CA PHE A 46 9.06 2.71 -6.20
C PHE A 46 10.33 1.85 -6.15
N ASN A 47 11.38 2.24 -6.88
CA ASN A 47 12.66 1.53 -6.87
C ASN A 47 13.46 1.74 -5.57
N HIS A 48 13.16 2.77 -4.77
CA HIS A 48 14.01 3.17 -3.63
C HIS A 48 13.28 3.21 -2.29
N GLU A 49 11.95 3.20 -2.28
CA GLU A 49 11.16 3.14 -1.05
C GLU A 49 10.75 1.72 -0.67
N TRP A 50 10.38 1.56 0.60
CA TRP A 50 9.84 0.32 1.11
C TRP A 50 8.36 0.16 0.70
N LEU A 51 8.05 -0.97 0.07
CA LEU A 51 6.76 -1.26 -0.52
C LEU A 51 6.10 -2.43 0.21
N CYS A 52 4.98 -2.19 0.87
CA CYS A 52 4.17 -3.25 1.46
C CYS A 52 3.60 -4.12 0.34
N VAL A 53 3.72 -5.44 0.50
CA VAL A 53 3.28 -6.42 -0.51
C VAL A 53 2.35 -7.50 0.04
N GLY A 54 2.13 -7.52 1.35
CA GLY A 54 1.28 -8.52 1.99
C GLY A 54 1.56 -8.62 3.47
N ARG A 55 1.13 -9.74 4.06
CA ARG A 55 1.36 -10.04 5.47
C ARG A 55 2.00 -11.39 5.70
N VAL A 56 2.66 -11.54 6.86
CA VAL A 56 3.39 -12.74 7.24
C VAL A 56 2.52 -13.99 7.36
N GLU A 57 1.22 -13.83 7.64
CA GLU A 57 0.28 -14.95 7.74
C GLU A 57 0.03 -15.64 6.39
N GLN A 58 0.25 -14.92 5.27
CA GLN A 58 0.17 -15.51 3.92
C GLN A 58 1.32 -16.48 3.63
N VAL A 59 2.40 -16.42 4.42
CA VAL A 59 3.60 -17.27 4.31
C VAL A 59 4.02 -17.82 5.67
N LYS A 60 3.05 -18.39 6.39
CA LYS A 60 3.20 -18.86 7.78
C LYS A 60 4.15 -20.06 7.89
N ASN A 61 4.03 -21.03 6.98
CA ASN A 61 4.76 -22.29 7.06
C ASN A 61 5.86 -22.36 6.00
N PRO A 62 6.95 -23.12 6.24
CA PRO A 62 7.94 -23.43 5.21
C PRO A 62 7.33 -23.91 3.89
N GLY A 63 7.75 -23.29 2.79
CA GLY A 63 7.25 -23.57 1.45
C GLY A 63 6.02 -22.77 1.05
N ASP A 64 5.34 -22.11 1.99
CA ASP A 64 4.23 -21.21 1.67
C ASP A 64 4.75 -20.05 0.83
N TYR A 65 4.01 -19.70 -0.22
CA TYR A 65 4.30 -18.58 -1.11
C TYR A 65 3.03 -17.90 -1.60
N PHE A 66 3.16 -16.63 -1.97
CA PHE A 66 2.22 -15.93 -2.84
C PHE A 66 3.00 -15.10 -3.87
N THR A 67 2.35 -14.79 -5.00
CA THR A 67 2.89 -13.90 -6.02
C THR A 67 2.21 -12.54 -6.00
N VAL A 68 2.96 -11.51 -6.32
CA VAL A 68 2.47 -10.14 -6.44
C VAL A 68 3.21 -9.47 -7.60
N THR A 69 2.54 -8.58 -8.31
CA THR A 69 3.17 -7.72 -9.30
C THR A 69 3.19 -6.30 -8.75
N HIS A 70 4.32 -5.62 -8.88
CA HIS A 70 4.43 -4.21 -8.51
C HIS A 70 5.29 -3.50 -9.56
N ILE A 71 4.85 -2.34 -10.06
CA ILE A 71 5.57 -1.58 -11.11
C ILE A 71 5.99 -2.41 -12.33
N ASN A 72 5.18 -3.41 -12.71
CA ASN A 72 5.45 -4.41 -13.75
C ASN A 72 6.52 -5.46 -13.42
N GLU A 73 6.99 -5.54 -12.18
CA GLU A 73 7.90 -6.59 -11.70
C GLU A 73 7.12 -7.72 -11.03
N PRO A 74 7.11 -8.94 -11.59
CA PRO A 74 6.44 -10.10 -11.00
C PRO A 74 7.33 -10.73 -9.94
N LEU A 75 6.80 -10.86 -8.72
CA LEU A 75 7.53 -11.27 -7.52
C LEU A 75 6.92 -12.50 -6.88
N ILE A 76 7.75 -13.23 -6.13
CA ILE A 76 7.38 -14.32 -5.25
C ILE A 76 7.78 -13.93 -3.84
N ILE A 77 6.82 -13.93 -2.93
CA ILE A 77 7.07 -13.83 -1.49
C ILE A 77 6.91 -15.22 -0.91
N CYS A 78 7.94 -15.75 -0.23
CA CYS A 78 7.90 -17.12 0.29
C CYS A 78 8.63 -17.31 1.61
N ARG A 79 8.28 -18.39 2.32
CA ARG A 79 8.97 -18.90 3.50
C ARG A 79 9.91 -20.04 3.10
N THR A 80 11.20 -19.91 3.37
CA THR A 80 12.17 -20.98 3.09
C THR A 80 12.02 -22.16 4.05
N ARG A 81 12.77 -23.24 3.81
CA ARG A 81 12.80 -24.41 4.71
C ARG A 81 13.40 -24.07 6.07
N GLU A 82 14.31 -23.10 6.07
CA GLU A 82 15.00 -22.55 7.22
C GLU A 82 14.17 -21.48 7.96
N ASN A 83 12.89 -21.31 7.58
CA ASN A 83 11.95 -20.28 8.10
C ASN A 83 12.32 -18.82 7.78
N GLU A 84 13.20 -18.59 6.80
CA GLU A 84 13.51 -17.24 6.35
C GLU A 84 12.42 -16.70 5.42
N LEU A 85 12.12 -15.41 5.51
CA LEU A 85 11.28 -14.73 4.52
C LEU A 85 12.16 -14.33 3.32
N LYS A 86 11.67 -14.56 2.11
CA LYS A 86 12.34 -14.16 0.87
C LYS A 86 11.34 -13.49 -0.08
N ALA A 87 11.78 -12.40 -0.72
CA ALA A 87 11.19 -11.89 -1.95
C ALA A 87 12.13 -12.20 -3.10
N LEU A 88 11.62 -12.85 -4.14
CA LEU A 88 12.38 -13.27 -5.32
C LEU A 88 11.67 -12.78 -6.58
N SER A 89 12.42 -12.50 -7.64
CA SER A 89 11.81 -12.36 -8.97
C SER A 89 11.14 -13.67 -9.37
N ALA A 90 9.91 -13.60 -9.89
CA ALA A 90 9.20 -14.75 -10.43
C ALA A 90 9.74 -15.19 -11.80
N VAL A 91 10.71 -14.45 -12.38
CA VAL A 91 11.17 -14.60 -13.75
C VAL A 91 12.28 -15.66 -13.86
N CYS A 92 12.00 -16.74 -14.59
CA CYS A 92 12.99 -17.77 -14.89
C CYS A 92 14.16 -17.19 -15.69
N GLN A 93 15.37 -17.41 -15.17
CA GLN A 93 16.64 -16.95 -15.76
C GLN A 93 17.03 -17.64 -17.08
N HIS A 94 16.22 -18.58 -17.58
CA HIS A 94 16.44 -19.19 -18.90
C HIS A 94 15.80 -18.36 -20.02
N ARG A 95 14.47 -18.24 -20.01
CA ARG A 95 13.69 -17.58 -21.07
C ARG A 95 12.49 -16.81 -20.51
N ALA A 96 12.67 -16.21 -19.33
CA ALA A 96 11.75 -15.29 -18.67
C ALA A 96 10.34 -15.82 -18.35
N MET A 97 10.11 -17.14 -18.41
CA MET A 97 8.84 -17.72 -17.97
C MET A 97 8.63 -17.50 -16.48
N LEU A 98 7.41 -17.19 -16.06
CA LEU A 98 7.06 -17.14 -14.64
C LEU A 98 7.17 -18.54 -14.02
N VAL A 99 7.84 -18.65 -12.88
CA VAL A 99 8.07 -19.93 -12.19
C VAL A 99 7.01 -20.26 -11.13
N ALA A 100 6.15 -19.30 -10.81
CA ALA A 100 5.04 -19.43 -9.88
C ALA A 100 3.95 -18.42 -10.23
N GLU A 101 2.71 -18.75 -9.86
CA GLU A 101 1.52 -17.90 -9.98
C GLU A 101 0.63 -18.14 -8.75
N GLY A 102 -0.13 -17.13 -8.36
CA GLY A 102 -1.09 -17.19 -7.25
C GLY A 102 -0.40 -17.46 -5.90
N ARG A 103 -0.99 -18.35 -5.11
CA ARG A 103 -0.50 -18.73 -3.77
C ARG A 103 -0.51 -20.25 -3.59
N GLY A 104 0.37 -20.76 -2.73
CA GLY A 104 0.42 -22.20 -2.46
C GLY A 104 1.55 -22.59 -1.51
N ASN A 105 1.81 -23.90 -1.42
CA ASN A 105 2.95 -24.46 -0.68
C ASN A 105 3.78 -25.34 -1.63
N THR A 106 5.09 -25.11 -1.67
CA THR A 106 5.99 -25.88 -2.54
C THR A 106 7.35 -26.17 -1.90
N ARG A 107 8.05 -27.18 -2.45
CA ARG A 107 9.43 -27.54 -2.07
C ARG A 107 10.50 -26.78 -2.86
N GLY A 108 10.10 -26.10 -3.92
CA GLY A 108 10.92 -25.33 -4.86
C GLY A 108 10.09 -24.89 -6.08
N PHE A 109 10.57 -23.91 -6.83
CA PHE A 109 9.86 -23.37 -7.99
C PHE A 109 10.32 -24.06 -9.27
N VAL A 110 9.40 -24.75 -9.95
CA VAL A 110 9.69 -25.48 -11.19
C VAL A 110 9.14 -24.68 -12.36
N CYS A 111 10.03 -24.13 -13.19
CA CYS A 111 9.64 -23.43 -14.40
C CYS A 111 8.84 -24.34 -15.33
N PRO A 112 7.59 -24.01 -15.68
CA PRO A 112 6.71 -24.88 -16.47
C PRO A 112 7.19 -25.04 -17.93
N TYR A 113 8.10 -24.18 -18.39
CA TYR A 113 8.56 -24.21 -19.78
C TYR A 113 9.60 -25.33 -20.03
N HIS A 114 10.66 -25.38 -19.23
CA HIS A 114 11.78 -26.31 -19.43
C HIS A 114 12.24 -27.02 -18.15
N HIS A 115 11.46 -26.91 -17.07
CA HIS A 115 11.75 -27.54 -15.77
C HIS A 115 13.09 -27.12 -15.14
N TRP A 116 13.52 -25.88 -15.40
CA TRP A 116 14.53 -25.26 -14.53
C TRP A 116 13.93 -25.13 -13.14
N THR A 117 14.60 -25.70 -12.15
CA THR A 117 14.08 -25.86 -10.79
C THR A 117 14.90 -25.02 -9.84
N TYR A 118 14.25 -24.09 -9.15
CA TYR A 118 14.86 -23.20 -8.17
C TYR A 118 14.49 -23.65 -6.75
N ALA A 119 15.45 -23.60 -5.83
CA ALA A 119 15.18 -23.74 -4.41
C ALA A 119 14.41 -22.50 -3.89
N LEU A 120 13.87 -22.60 -2.67
CA LEU A 120 13.10 -21.50 -2.05
C LEU A 120 13.97 -20.27 -1.71
N ASP A 121 15.30 -20.40 -1.72
CA ASP A 121 16.25 -19.29 -1.61
C ASP A 121 16.65 -18.70 -2.98
N GLY A 122 16.00 -19.15 -4.05
CA GLY A 122 16.21 -18.71 -5.43
C GLY A 122 17.35 -19.41 -6.16
N ARG A 123 18.20 -20.21 -5.52
CA ARG A 123 19.32 -20.89 -6.21
C ARG A 123 18.83 -21.92 -7.23
N LEU A 124 19.42 -21.95 -8.42
CA LEU A 124 19.12 -22.97 -9.41
C LEU A 124 19.61 -24.35 -8.94
N SER A 125 18.67 -25.26 -8.71
CA SER A 125 18.95 -26.63 -8.24
C SER A 125 18.99 -27.65 -9.38
N GLY A 126 18.24 -27.42 -10.45
CA GLY A 126 18.17 -28.31 -11.60
C GLY A 126 17.98 -27.57 -12.91
N ALA A 127 18.73 -27.95 -13.94
CA ALA A 127 18.64 -27.39 -15.29
C ALA A 127 18.80 -28.53 -16.31
N PRO A 128 17.69 -29.17 -16.74
CA PRO A 128 17.76 -30.35 -17.60
C PRO A 128 18.56 -30.10 -18.89
N ALA A 129 19.35 -31.10 -19.30
CA ALA A 129 20.15 -31.11 -20.53
C ALA A 129 21.23 -30.00 -20.68
N MET A 130 21.45 -29.16 -19.67
CA MET A 130 22.48 -28.11 -19.72
C MET A 130 23.93 -28.63 -19.58
N ASN A 131 24.12 -29.92 -19.31
CA ASN A 131 25.43 -30.54 -19.09
C ASN A 131 26.36 -30.55 -20.31
N LYS A 132 25.86 -30.20 -21.50
CA LYS A 132 26.65 -30.03 -22.73
C LYS A 132 26.77 -28.57 -23.17
N THR A 133 26.19 -27.63 -22.42
CA THR A 133 26.23 -26.21 -22.73
C THR A 133 27.56 -25.62 -22.27
N CYS A 134 28.28 -24.97 -23.18
CA CYS A 134 29.54 -24.32 -22.86
C CYS A 134 29.32 -23.14 -21.90
N ASN A 135 30.26 -22.91 -20.99
CA ASN A 135 30.29 -21.75 -20.08
C ASN A 135 29.02 -21.59 -19.21
N PHE A 136 28.34 -22.69 -18.89
CA PHE A 136 27.21 -22.70 -17.96
C PHE A 136 27.64 -23.34 -16.64
N GLN A 137 27.63 -22.56 -15.57
CA GLN A 137 27.71 -23.06 -14.20
C GLN A 137 26.35 -22.85 -13.56
N ARG A 138 25.77 -23.92 -13.01
CA ARG A 138 24.44 -23.85 -12.39
C ARG A 138 24.48 -22.94 -11.15
N GLU A 139 25.60 -22.97 -10.45
CA GLU A 139 25.85 -22.27 -9.19
C GLU A 139 25.88 -20.75 -9.37
N ASP A 140 26.12 -20.26 -10.58
CA ASP A 140 26.12 -18.83 -10.93
C ASP A 140 24.70 -18.30 -11.23
N VAL A 141 23.69 -19.19 -11.30
CA VAL A 141 22.32 -18.82 -11.66
C VAL A 141 21.39 -18.91 -10.46
N ARG A 142 20.68 -17.82 -10.21
CA ARG A 142 19.63 -17.74 -9.19
C ARG A 142 18.52 -16.79 -9.63
N LEU A 143 17.33 -16.97 -9.07
CA LEU A 143 16.33 -15.89 -9.10
C LEU A 143 16.90 -14.68 -8.35
N PRO A 144 16.87 -13.47 -8.93
CA PRO A 144 17.19 -12.24 -8.21
C PRO A 144 16.39 -12.16 -6.90
N GLU A 145 17.06 -11.75 -5.84
CA GLU A 145 16.47 -11.57 -4.50
C GLU A 145 16.25 -10.08 -4.27
N ILE A 146 15.06 -9.73 -3.79
CA ILE A 146 14.66 -8.36 -3.45
C ILE A 146 14.75 -8.22 -1.93
N LYS A 147 15.20 -7.06 -1.45
CA LYS A 147 15.33 -6.81 -0.02
C LYS A 147 13.97 -6.94 0.66
N THR A 148 13.92 -7.53 1.86
CA THR A 148 12.67 -7.69 2.61
C THR A 148 12.82 -7.31 4.07
N GLU A 149 11.77 -6.72 4.63
CA GLU A 149 11.61 -6.47 6.06
C GLU A 149 10.17 -6.75 6.50
N VAL A 150 9.99 -7.05 7.78
CA VAL A 150 8.66 -7.21 8.40
C VAL A 150 8.45 -6.11 9.41
N TRP A 151 7.31 -5.43 9.32
CA TRP A 151 6.90 -4.40 10.27
C TRP A 151 5.43 -4.62 10.64
N GLU A 152 5.13 -4.82 11.92
CA GLU A 152 3.76 -5.01 12.43
C GLU A 152 2.96 -6.12 11.67
N GLY A 153 3.65 -7.19 11.29
CA GLY A 153 3.11 -8.30 10.52
C GLY A 153 2.98 -8.04 9.00
N PHE A 154 3.23 -6.82 8.53
CA PHE A 154 3.28 -6.48 7.11
C PHE A 154 4.65 -6.78 6.52
N ILE A 155 4.66 -7.33 5.32
CA ILE A 155 5.87 -7.65 4.55
C ILE A 155 6.15 -6.46 3.63
N PHE A 156 7.34 -5.89 3.75
CA PHE A 156 7.83 -4.86 2.86
C PHE A 156 8.97 -5.36 2.00
N ILE A 157 9.05 -4.85 0.77
CA ILE A 157 10.17 -5.05 -0.15
C ILE A 157 10.85 -3.73 -0.49
N ASN A 158 12.09 -3.77 -0.94
CA ASN A 158 12.75 -2.61 -1.55
C ASN A 158 13.69 -3.09 -2.68
N PHE A 159 13.61 -2.45 -3.84
CA PHE A 159 14.42 -2.78 -5.01
C PHE A 159 15.86 -2.24 -4.92
N ASP A 160 16.11 -1.23 -4.08
CA ASP A 160 17.46 -0.78 -3.75
C ASP A 160 18.10 -1.72 -2.71
N GLU A 161 19.11 -2.47 -3.15
CA GLU A 161 19.90 -3.37 -2.30
C GLU A 161 20.55 -2.60 -1.12
N ASN A 162 20.86 -1.31 -1.32
CA ASN A 162 21.50 -0.44 -0.34
C ASN A 162 20.51 0.32 0.55
N ALA A 163 19.20 0.09 0.41
CA ALA A 163 18.18 0.81 1.17
C ALA A 163 18.44 0.77 2.68
N ALA A 164 18.27 1.91 3.35
CA ALA A 164 18.31 1.94 4.81
C ALA A 164 17.14 1.12 5.41
N PRO A 165 17.29 0.57 6.63
CA PRO A 165 16.22 -0.19 7.27
C PRO A 165 14.91 0.60 7.41
N LEU A 166 13.76 -0.09 7.34
CA LEU A 166 12.44 0.52 7.39
C LEU A 166 12.11 1.03 8.79
N SER A 167 12.31 0.19 9.80
CA SER A 167 11.80 0.40 11.17
C SER A 167 12.12 1.77 11.78
N PRO A 168 13.36 2.31 11.70
CA PRO A 168 13.67 3.61 12.30
C PRO A 168 12.79 4.75 11.78
N ARG A 169 12.41 4.71 10.49
CA ARG A 169 11.61 5.74 9.81
C ARG A 169 10.10 5.66 10.15
N LEU A 170 9.66 4.56 10.75
CA LEU A 170 8.25 4.33 11.12
C LEU A 170 7.97 4.48 12.62
N THR A 171 9.01 4.71 13.44
CA THR A 171 8.89 4.81 14.91
C THR A 171 7.76 5.73 15.36
N THR A 172 7.63 6.92 14.77
CA THR A 172 6.59 7.89 15.15
C THR A 172 5.18 7.37 14.88
N VAL A 173 4.98 6.78 13.70
CA VAL A 173 3.67 6.22 13.30
C VAL A 173 3.34 5.03 14.21
N GLN A 174 4.31 4.13 14.41
CA GLN A 174 4.17 2.94 15.23
C GLN A 174 3.84 3.25 16.70
N GLU A 175 4.52 4.22 17.31
CA GLU A 175 4.24 4.63 18.69
C GLU A 175 2.82 5.14 18.88
N THR A 176 2.22 5.69 17.82
CA THR A 176 0.87 6.27 17.86
C THR A 176 -0.23 5.23 17.86
N PHE A 177 0.02 4.04 17.29
CA PHE A 177 -0.95 2.94 17.25
C PHE A 177 -0.51 1.69 18.00
N LYS A 178 0.59 1.72 18.78
CA LYS A 178 1.11 0.55 19.51
C LYS A 178 0.06 -0.21 20.35
N ASN A 179 -0.98 0.46 20.83
CA ASN A 179 -2.05 -0.14 21.62
C ASN A 179 -3.00 -1.04 20.79
N TYR A 180 -2.89 -1.02 19.47
CA TYR A 180 -3.56 -1.95 18.57
C TYR A 180 -2.85 -3.31 18.46
N ASP A 181 -1.58 -3.43 18.88
CA ASP A 181 -0.86 -4.72 18.88
C ASP A 181 -0.92 -5.43 17.51
N LEU A 182 -0.69 -4.69 16.41
CA LEU A 182 -0.91 -5.16 15.03
C LEU A 182 -0.06 -6.38 14.66
N ALA A 183 1.12 -6.52 15.25
CA ALA A 183 1.94 -7.73 15.13
C ALA A 183 1.24 -9.01 15.61
N ASN A 184 0.28 -8.92 16.52
CA ASN A 184 -0.50 -10.04 17.05
C ASN A 184 -1.97 -10.01 16.61
N ALA A 185 -2.40 -8.99 15.87
CA ALA A 185 -3.76 -8.88 15.36
C ALA A 185 -4.05 -10.00 14.35
N GLU A 186 -5.30 -10.45 14.31
CA GLU A 186 -5.70 -11.64 13.57
C GLU A 186 -6.69 -11.26 12.47
N GLY A 187 -6.63 -11.94 11.33
CA GLY A 187 -7.52 -11.68 10.20
C GLY A 187 -7.61 -12.87 9.26
N PRO A 188 -8.68 -12.97 8.46
CA PRO A 188 -8.73 -13.90 7.34
C PRO A 188 -7.64 -13.56 6.33
N ALA A 189 -7.19 -14.56 5.57
CA ALA A 189 -6.33 -14.30 4.43
C ALA A 189 -7.08 -13.40 3.44
N PRO A 190 -6.46 -12.34 2.89
CA PRO A 190 -7.12 -11.48 1.93
C PRO A 190 -7.41 -12.24 0.62
N ASP A 191 -8.44 -11.77 -0.09
CA ASP A 191 -8.73 -12.19 -1.46
C ASP A 191 -7.62 -11.71 -2.42
N GLU A 192 -7.71 -12.13 -3.69
CA GLU A 192 -6.80 -11.63 -4.72
C GLU A 192 -6.96 -10.11 -4.91
N PRO A 193 -5.89 -9.37 -5.25
CA PRO A 193 -5.97 -7.93 -5.45
C PRO A 193 -7.03 -7.54 -6.49
N LEU A 194 -7.86 -6.56 -6.14
CA LEU A 194 -8.84 -5.99 -7.05
C LEU A 194 -8.16 -4.99 -7.98
N LYS A 195 -8.59 -4.91 -9.24
CA LYS A 195 -8.05 -3.96 -10.22
C LYS A 195 -8.97 -2.77 -10.38
N PHE A 196 -8.37 -1.60 -10.50
CA PHE A 196 -9.06 -0.32 -10.57
C PHE A 196 -8.44 0.56 -11.67
N GLU A 197 -9.31 1.24 -12.42
CA GLU A 197 -8.95 2.08 -13.57
C GLU A 197 -8.68 3.54 -13.14
N TRP A 198 -7.98 3.72 -12.01
CA TRP A 198 -7.48 5.01 -11.56
C TRP A 198 -6.08 4.93 -10.96
N ASN A 199 -5.38 6.08 -10.95
CA ASN A 199 -4.04 6.20 -10.39
C ASN A 199 -4.03 5.88 -8.89
N TRP A 200 -2.97 5.20 -8.43
CA TRP A 200 -2.79 4.83 -7.02
C TRP A 200 -2.85 6.02 -6.05
N LYS A 201 -2.41 7.23 -6.47
CA LYS A 201 -2.48 8.44 -5.65
C LYS A 201 -3.91 8.88 -5.43
N VAL A 202 -4.81 8.74 -6.41
CA VAL A 202 -6.24 9.03 -6.24
C VAL A 202 -6.82 8.16 -5.12
N GLN A 203 -6.47 6.87 -5.10
CA GLN A 203 -6.90 5.95 -4.04
C GLN A 203 -6.34 6.36 -2.65
N MET A 204 -5.06 6.74 -2.56
CA MET A 204 -4.45 7.18 -1.31
C MET A 204 -5.02 8.51 -0.83
N GLU A 205 -5.28 9.44 -1.74
CA GLU A 205 -5.89 10.73 -1.45
C GLU A 205 -7.31 10.50 -0.91
N ASN A 206 -8.19 9.84 -1.67
CA ASN A 206 -9.57 9.63 -1.26
C ASN A 206 -9.68 8.89 0.07
N ASN A 207 -8.93 7.81 0.30
CA ASN A 207 -8.99 7.06 1.56
C ASN A 207 -8.59 7.89 2.80
N ASN A 208 -7.82 8.97 2.62
CA ASN A 208 -7.31 9.80 3.71
C ASN A 208 -8.01 11.16 3.83
N ASP A 209 -8.98 11.44 2.97
CA ASP A 209 -9.64 12.73 2.93
C ASP A 209 -10.71 12.85 4.04
N GLY A 210 -10.55 13.85 4.90
CA GLY A 210 -11.56 14.18 5.89
C GLY A 210 -12.71 15.01 5.35
N TYR A 211 -12.53 15.67 4.22
CA TYR A 211 -13.44 16.65 3.68
C TYR A 211 -14.64 16.04 2.97
N HIS A 212 -14.46 15.01 2.12
CA HIS A 212 -15.60 14.35 1.44
C HIS A 212 -16.48 13.57 2.43
N ALA A 213 -15.92 13.04 3.51
CA ALA A 213 -16.56 12.01 4.34
C ALA A 213 -18.00 12.36 4.77
N SER A 214 -18.24 13.60 5.25
CA SER A 214 -19.57 14.04 5.70
C SER A 214 -20.54 14.43 4.56
N ARG A 215 -20.04 14.50 3.31
CA ARG A 215 -20.81 14.90 2.12
C ARG A 215 -21.12 13.69 1.24
N LEU A 216 -20.09 12.91 0.89
CA LEU A 216 -20.20 11.72 0.06
C LEU A 216 -20.98 10.63 0.78
N HIS A 217 -20.59 10.34 2.03
CA HIS A 217 -21.22 9.30 2.86
C HIS A 217 -22.36 9.82 3.74
N GLN A 218 -22.97 10.93 3.34
CA GLN A 218 -24.06 11.56 4.10
C GLN A 218 -25.23 10.59 4.32
N GLY A 219 -25.82 10.66 5.51
CA GLY A 219 -26.96 9.83 5.90
C GLY A 219 -26.56 8.81 6.97
N PRO A 220 -27.29 7.70 7.14
CA PRO A 220 -27.08 6.78 8.25
C PRO A 220 -25.73 6.03 8.20
N LEU A 221 -24.91 6.25 7.16
CA LEU A 221 -23.69 5.51 6.91
C LEU A 221 -22.49 5.99 7.75
N HIS A 222 -22.30 7.31 7.89
CA HIS A 222 -21.01 7.88 8.31
C HIS A 222 -21.12 9.11 9.25
N GLU A 223 -22.27 9.37 9.86
CA GLU A 223 -22.46 10.56 10.74
C GLU A 223 -21.66 10.51 12.06
N PHE A 224 -21.12 9.36 12.45
CA PHE A 224 -20.44 9.16 13.74
C PHE A 224 -19.02 9.75 13.82
N ILE A 225 -18.39 10.07 12.69
CA ILE A 225 -17.07 10.71 12.58
C ILE A 225 -17.16 11.93 11.65
N PRO A 226 -17.77 13.03 12.11
CA PRO A 226 -17.96 14.21 11.28
C PRO A 226 -16.62 14.82 10.86
N SER A 227 -16.62 15.38 9.66
CA SER A 227 -15.43 15.92 9.00
C SER A 227 -14.80 17.04 9.82
N GLU A 228 -15.59 17.84 10.54
CA GLU A 228 -15.10 18.96 11.35
C GLU A 228 -14.23 18.52 12.54
N LEU A 229 -14.25 17.24 12.90
CA LEU A 229 -13.42 16.66 13.96
C LEU A 229 -12.14 16.00 13.42
N CYS A 230 -11.81 16.19 12.15
CA CYS A 230 -10.53 15.74 11.62
C CYS A 230 -9.37 16.51 12.27
N SER A 231 -8.27 15.81 12.55
CA SER A 231 -7.04 16.42 13.05
C SER A 231 -5.82 15.68 12.51
N PHE A 232 -4.70 16.39 12.46
CA PHE A 232 -3.48 15.96 11.78
C PHE A 232 -2.30 16.11 12.73
N PRO A 233 -1.78 15.00 13.28
CA PRO A 233 -0.54 15.03 14.05
C PRO A 233 0.62 15.51 13.17
N PRO A 234 1.59 16.27 13.73
CA PRO A 234 2.75 16.69 12.96
C PRO A 234 3.56 15.48 12.49
N VAL A 235 3.98 15.50 11.23
CA VAL A 235 4.86 14.49 10.63
C VAL A 235 6.32 14.92 10.86
N PRO A 236 7.13 14.15 11.61
CA PRO A 236 8.54 14.48 11.78
C PRO A 236 9.29 14.42 10.45
N GLU A 237 10.28 15.28 10.29
CA GLU A 237 11.18 15.25 9.13
C GLU A 237 11.82 13.86 8.98
N GLY A 238 11.77 13.31 7.76
CA GLY A 238 12.31 11.98 7.44
C GLY A 238 11.42 10.79 7.83
N ALA A 239 10.24 11.01 8.43
CA ALA A 239 9.27 9.95 8.68
C ALA A 239 8.81 9.30 7.37
N ALA A 240 8.62 7.98 7.39
CA ALA A 240 8.12 7.21 6.25
C ALA A 240 6.60 7.00 6.31
N GLY A 241 5.88 7.84 7.06
CA GLY A 241 4.43 7.76 7.15
C GLY A 241 3.82 8.96 7.85
N TYR A 242 2.51 9.12 7.64
CA TYR A 242 1.72 10.22 8.17
C TYR A 242 0.40 9.70 8.71
N LEU A 243 -0.26 10.51 9.53
CA LEU A 243 -1.46 10.14 10.27
C LEU A 243 -2.55 11.17 10.06
N ARG A 244 -3.78 10.69 10.02
CA ARG A 244 -4.97 11.52 10.24
C ARG A 244 -5.81 10.87 11.33
N PHE A 245 -6.36 11.68 12.22
CA PHE A 245 -7.41 11.24 13.12
C PHE A 245 -8.73 11.87 12.71
N ASN A 246 -9.81 11.14 12.95
CA ASN A 246 -11.14 11.71 12.95
C ASN A 246 -11.79 11.45 14.31
N GLY A 247 -12.10 12.53 15.03
CA GLY A 247 -12.85 12.42 16.28
C GLY A 247 -14.24 11.83 16.03
N ALA A 248 -14.71 11.02 16.97
CA ALA A 248 -16.01 10.37 16.91
C ALA A 248 -16.98 10.97 17.94
N LEU A 249 -18.27 10.92 17.62
CA LEU A 249 -19.34 11.43 18.49
C LEU A 249 -19.61 10.55 19.72
N HIS A 250 -19.07 9.34 19.73
CA HIS A 250 -19.18 8.40 20.85
C HIS A 250 -17.99 7.45 20.86
N MET A 251 -17.83 6.75 21.99
CA MET A 251 -16.84 5.70 22.15
C MET A 251 -17.14 4.51 21.22
N ASP A 252 -16.06 3.86 20.79
CA ASP A 252 -16.03 2.66 19.95
C ASP A 252 -16.77 2.81 18.61
N PRO A 253 -16.42 3.83 17.79
CA PRO A 253 -17.00 3.99 16.45
C PRO A 253 -16.69 2.79 15.56
N ALA A 254 -17.62 2.41 14.68
CA ALA A 254 -17.43 1.35 13.68
C ALA A 254 -18.31 1.54 12.44
N PHE A 255 -17.83 1.08 11.29
CA PHE A 255 -18.51 1.17 9.98
C PHE A 255 -19.61 0.10 9.81
N ASN A 256 -20.60 0.11 10.70
CA ASN A 256 -21.77 -0.77 10.63
C ASN A 256 -23.07 -0.01 10.96
N PRO A 257 -24.26 -0.60 10.76
CA PRO A 257 -25.54 0.09 10.98
C PRO A 257 -25.78 0.59 12.41
N THR A 258 -25.11 0.02 13.43
CA THR A 258 -25.18 0.52 14.82
C THR A 258 -24.22 1.67 15.09
N GLN A 259 -23.29 1.91 14.16
CA GLN A 259 -22.15 2.81 14.23
C GLN A 259 -21.19 2.53 15.40
N LYS A 260 -21.38 1.42 16.13
CA LYS A 260 -20.60 1.01 17.30
C LYS A 260 -19.90 -0.32 17.08
N ALA A 261 -18.77 -0.54 17.75
CA ALA A 261 -18.09 -1.82 17.74
C ALA A 261 -19.03 -2.96 18.15
N VAL A 262 -19.11 -3.98 17.31
CA VAL A 262 -19.87 -5.22 17.57
C VAL A 262 -18.96 -6.42 17.85
N LEU A 263 -17.67 -6.30 17.53
CA LEU A 263 -16.63 -7.26 17.84
C LEU A 263 -15.80 -6.79 19.05
N PRO A 264 -15.05 -7.69 19.71
CA PRO A 264 -14.12 -7.31 20.78
C PRO A 264 -13.18 -6.18 20.35
N VAL A 265 -13.02 -5.18 21.23
CA VAL A 265 -12.11 -4.06 21.02
C VAL A 265 -10.67 -4.45 21.36
N PHE A 266 -9.69 -3.76 20.77
CA PHE A 266 -8.29 -3.92 21.13
C PHE A 266 -8.08 -3.56 22.61
N PRO A 267 -7.55 -4.48 23.45
CA PRO A 267 -7.66 -4.38 24.90
C PRO A 267 -6.77 -3.32 25.54
N LYS A 268 -5.77 -2.81 24.81
CA LYS A 268 -4.81 -1.82 25.31
C LYS A 268 -5.19 -0.38 24.91
N LEU A 269 -6.26 -0.19 24.11
CA LEU A 269 -6.68 1.14 23.70
C LEU A 269 -7.15 1.96 24.89
N THR A 270 -6.69 3.21 24.94
CA THR A 270 -7.13 4.24 25.88
C THR A 270 -8.51 4.77 25.52
N ASP A 271 -9.18 5.44 26.46
CA ASP A 271 -10.48 6.07 26.20
C ASP A 271 -10.40 7.11 25.07
N GLU A 272 -9.29 7.85 24.95
CA GLU A 272 -9.07 8.80 23.84
C GLU A 272 -8.99 8.08 22.49
N GLU A 273 -8.23 6.99 22.41
CA GLU A 273 -8.09 6.19 21.19
C GLU A 273 -9.43 5.55 20.78
N ARG A 274 -10.29 5.23 21.75
CA ARG A 274 -11.63 4.69 21.51
C ARG A 274 -12.66 5.76 21.09
N HIS A 275 -12.33 7.05 21.13
CA HIS A 275 -13.18 8.15 20.66
C HIS A 275 -12.73 8.70 19.30
N ARG A 276 -12.02 7.91 18.50
CA ARG A 276 -11.59 8.30 17.16
C ARG A 276 -11.54 7.11 16.20
N VAL A 277 -11.54 7.44 14.91
CA VAL A 277 -10.99 6.58 13.85
C VAL A 277 -9.63 7.14 13.47
N MET A 278 -8.64 6.26 13.31
CA MET A 278 -7.29 6.63 12.92
C MET A 278 -7.00 6.12 11.51
N PHE A 279 -6.40 6.97 10.70
CA PHE A 279 -5.88 6.65 9.38
C PHE A 279 -4.36 6.73 9.45
N ALA A 280 -3.68 5.60 9.26
CA ALA A 280 -2.22 5.53 9.28
C ALA A 280 -1.67 5.11 7.93
N ASN A 281 -0.77 5.90 7.37
CA ASN A 281 -0.29 5.73 6.00
C ASN A 281 1.21 5.55 5.98
N VAL A 282 1.64 4.52 5.26
CA VAL A 282 3.04 4.25 4.91
C VAL A 282 3.11 4.26 3.37
N PRO A 283 3.24 5.45 2.77
CA PRO A 283 3.27 5.58 1.32
C PRO A 283 4.48 4.86 0.70
N PRO A 284 4.36 4.39 -0.55
CA PRO A 284 3.23 4.60 -1.45
C PRO A 284 2.20 3.45 -1.45
N THR A 285 2.31 2.49 -0.53
CA THR A 285 1.64 1.20 -0.69
C THR A 285 0.69 0.82 0.43
N LEU A 286 0.87 1.29 1.66
CA LEU A 286 0.04 0.84 2.78
C LEU A 286 -0.79 1.98 3.37
N SER A 287 -2.09 1.73 3.49
CA SER A 287 -2.99 2.56 4.27
C SER A 287 -3.78 1.70 5.26
N LEU A 288 -3.94 2.19 6.49
CA LEU A 288 -4.65 1.53 7.57
C LEU A 288 -5.81 2.42 8.03
N VAL A 289 -7.03 1.88 8.02
CA VAL A 289 -8.22 2.51 8.60
C VAL A 289 -8.55 1.77 9.90
N MET A 290 -8.36 2.44 11.02
CA MET A 290 -8.28 1.82 12.33
C MET A 290 -9.43 2.31 13.22
N THR A 291 -10.31 1.37 13.57
CA THR A 291 -11.36 1.54 14.57
C THR A 291 -11.00 0.74 15.82
N SER A 292 -11.70 0.99 16.93
CA SER A 292 -11.47 0.29 18.20
C SER A 292 -11.52 -1.26 18.15
N SER A 293 -12.18 -1.85 17.15
CA SER A 293 -12.39 -3.31 17.06
C SER A 293 -11.89 -3.95 15.77
N MET A 294 -11.56 -3.14 14.76
CA MET A 294 -11.17 -3.62 13.44
C MET A 294 -10.24 -2.61 12.76
N VAL A 295 -9.24 -3.13 12.07
CA VAL A 295 -8.35 -2.41 11.18
C VAL A 295 -8.55 -2.93 9.77
N ILE A 296 -8.95 -2.05 8.86
CA ILE A 296 -8.95 -2.33 7.42
C ILE A 296 -7.58 -1.90 6.91
N TYR A 297 -6.87 -2.79 6.23
CA TYR A 297 -5.63 -2.44 5.54
C TYR A 297 -5.82 -2.49 4.04
N LEU A 298 -5.25 -1.51 3.36
CA LEU A 298 -5.19 -1.38 1.91
C LEU A 298 -3.73 -1.47 1.49
N ILE A 299 -3.41 -2.42 0.62
CA ILE A 299 -2.07 -2.55 0.02
C ILE A 299 -2.20 -2.27 -1.47
N LEU A 300 -1.68 -1.13 -1.91
CA LEU A 300 -1.76 -0.66 -3.28
C LEU A 300 -0.55 -1.14 -4.10
N HIS A 301 -0.81 -1.49 -5.35
CA HIS A 301 0.20 -1.82 -6.35
C HIS A 301 -0.05 -0.99 -7.61
N ALA A 302 0.84 -0.05 -7.91
CA ALA A 302 0.74 0.74 -9.12
C ALA A 302 1.07 -0.12 -10.35
N GLU A 303 0.18 -0.12 -11.34
CA GLU A 303 0.31 -0.92 -12.57
C GLU A 303 0.64 -0.02 -13.78
N SER A 304 0.03 1.17 -13.83
CA SER A 304 0.28 2.18 -14.86
C SER A 304 0.11 3.60 -14.30
N ALA A 305 0.24 4.60 -15.18
CA ALA A 305 -0.09 5.99 -14.82
C ALA A 305 -1.55 6.14 -14.38
N GLN A 306 -2.46 5.23 -14.75
CA GLN A 306 -3.90 5.41 -14.55
C GLN A 306 -4.59 4.16 -14.01
N GLU A 307 -3.83 3.14 -13.60
CA GLU A 307 -4.38 1.88 -13.10
C GLU A 307 -3.58 1.43 -11.88
N HIS A 308 -4.27 0.85 -10.92
CA HIS A 308 -3.64 0.17 -9.80
C HIS A 308 -4.42 -1.10 -9.45
N SER A 309 -3.75 -2.02 -8.77
CA SER A 309 -4.41 -3.10 -8.06
C SER A 309 -4.29 -2.87 -6.55
N MET A 310 -5.24 -3.39 -5.77
CA MET A 310 -5.27 -3.19 -4.33
C MET A 310 -5.74 -4.45 -3.60
N THR A 311 -4.96 -4.86 -2.61
CA THR A 311 -5.36 -5.86 -1.63
C THR A 311 -6.10 -5.18 -0.50
N ILE A 312 -7.30 -5.66 -0.17
CA ILE A 312 -8.05 -5.23 1.00
C ILE A 312 -8.04 -6.38 2.00
N GLY A 313 -7.69 -6.11 3.25
CA GLY A 313 -7.84 -7.10 4.30
C GLY A 313 -8.20 -6.49 5.64
N LEU A 314 -8.50 -7.38 6.57
CA LEU A 314 -9.07 -7.06 7.88
C LEU A 314 -8.18 -7.62 8.96
N LEU A 315 -7.98 -6.85 10.03
CA LEU A 315 -7.36 -7.29 11.26
C LEU A 315 -8.26 -6.93 12.43
N MET A 316 -8.36 -7.83 13.39
CA MET A 316 -9.17 -7.70 14.58
C MET A 316 -8.29 -7.93 15.80
N ALA A 317 -8.80 -7.54 16.97
CA ALA A 317 -8.12 -7.78 18.23
C ALA A 317 -7.82 -9.28 18.43
N PRO A 318 -6.68 -9.65 19.05
CA PRO A 318 -6.35 -11.05 19.30
C PRO A 318 -7.49 -11.79 20.00
N GLY A 319 -7.91 -12.93 19.44
CA GLY A 319 -9.05 -13.73 19.94
C GLY A 319 -10.43 -13.22 19.54
N ALA A 320 -10.56 -12.09 18.83
CA ALA A 320 -11.86 -11.60 18.35
C ALA A 320 -12.53 -12.56 17.35
N MET A 321 -11.72 -13.30 16.57
CA MET A 321 -12.20 -14.32 15.63
C MET A 321 -12.80 -15.55 16.31
N GLU A 322 -12.57 -15.73 17.63
CA GLU A 322 -13.15 -16.82 18.42
C GLU A 322 -14.57 -16.50 18.92
N HIS A 323 -15.08 -15.30 18.64
CA HIS A 323 -16.42 -14.91 19.04
C HIS A 323 -17.47 -15.87 18.44
N PRO A 324 -18.45 -16.39 19.22
CA PRO A 324 -19.40 -17.40 18.72
C PRO A 324 -20.27 -16.95 17.53
N MET A 325 -20.41 -15.64 17.34
CA MET A 325 -21.14 -15.02 16.22
C MET A 325 -20.20 -14.26 15.28
N PHE A 326 -18.91 -14.62 15.23
CA PHE A 326 -17.92 -13.86 14.48
C PHE A 326 -18.31 -13.69 13.01
N GLU A 327 -18.71 -14.77 12.34
CA GLU A 327 -19.12 -14.75 10.93
C GLU A 327 -20.34 -13.84 10.71
N GLU A 328 -21.38 -13.95 11.54
CA GLU A 328 -22.59 -13.12 11.40
C GLU A 328 -22.34 -11.64 11.68
N LEU A 329 -21.48 -11.34 12.67
CA LEU A 329 -21.11 -9.96 13.00
C LEU A 329 -20.19 -9.35 11.94
N MET A 330 -19.32 -10.16 11.33
CA MET A 330 -18.54 -9.69 10.20
C MET A 330 -19.41 -9.43 8.99
N ASP A 331 -20.31 -10.36 8.63
CA ASP A 331 -21.26 -10.15 7.53
C ASP A 331 -22.13 -8.90 7.76
N PHE A 332 -22.56 -8.68 9.00
CA PHE A 332 -23.31 -7.48 9.41
C PHE A 332 -22.49 -6.20 9.20
N THR A 333 -21.22 -6.21 9.56
CA THR A 333 -20.31 -5.06 9.44
C THR A 333 -19.93 -4.79 7.98
N MET A 334 -19.54 -5.84 7.24
CA MET A 334 -19.04 -5.69 5.87
C MET A 334 -20.10 -5.24 4.88
N LYS A 335 -21.36 -5.64 5.04
CA LYS A 335 -22.45 -5.15 4.17
C LYS A 335 -22.54 -3.63 4.14
N HIS A 336 -22.39 -2.99 5.30
CA HIS A 336 -22.44 -1.54 5.45
C HIS A 336 -21.13 -0.87 5.04
N THR A 337 -19.98 -1.48 5.37
CA THR A 337 -18.67 -0.99 4.93
C THR A 337 -18.58 -0.99 3.39
N ILE A 338 -19.08 -2.04 2.73
CA ILE A 338 -19.10 -2.14 1.26
C ILE A 338 -19.92 -1.00 0.64
N GLU A 339 -21.05 -0.62 1.23
CA GLU A 339 -21.87 0.50 0.75
C GLU A 339 -21.08 1.82 0.77
N ILE A 340 -20.37 2.10 1.86
CA ILE A 340 -19.48 3.27 1.98
C ILE A 340 -18.38 3.21 0.90
N THR A 341 -17.63 2.12 0.84
CA THR A 341 -16.51 1.99 -0.11
C THR A 341 -16.95 2.00 -1.58
N SER A 342 -18.19 1.60 -1.88
CA SER A 342 -18.72 1.67 -3.25
C SER A 342 -18.93 3.11 -3.72
N GLN A 343 -19.21 4.04 -2.80
CA GLN A 343 -19.30 5.46 -3.09
C GLN A 343 -17.92 6.03 -3.38
N ASP A 344 -16.90 5.63 -2.60
CA ASP A 344 -15.50 5.98 -2.81
C ASP A 344 -15.00 5.53 -4.19
N GLN A 345 -15.17 4.25 -4.50
CA GLN A 345 -14.73 3.69 -5.78
C GLN A 345 -15.39 4.42 -6.97
N HIS A 346 -16.66 4.78 -6.85
CA HIS A 346 -17.36 5.52 -7.89
C HIS A 346 -16.77 6.92 -8.11
N VAL A 347 -16.45 7.66 -7.03
CA VAL A 347 -15.87 9.00 -7.17
C VAL A 347 -14.42 8.93 -7.64
N ASP A 348 -13.63 7.94 -7.22
CA ASP A 348 -12.25 7.75 -7.65
C ASP A 348 -12.16 7.52 -9.17
N GLU A 349 -13.05 6.68 -9.71
CA GLU A 349 -13.18 6.47 -11.16
C GLU A 349 -13.50 7.79 -11.88
N LEU A 350 -14.46 8.57 -11.38
CA LEU A 350 -14.84 9.85 -11.98
C LEU A 350 -13.75 10.92 -11.85
N VAL A 351 -12.97 10.92 -10.76
CA VAL A 351 -11.80 11.79 -10.59
C VAL A 351 -10.77 11.48 -11.66
N GLN A 352 -10.45 10.20 -11.91
CA GLN A 352 -9.53 9.82 -12.98
C GLN A 352 -10.04 10.26 -14.36
N VAL A 353 -11.33 10.09 -14.65
CA VAL A 353 -11.94 10.59 -15.89
C VAL A 353 -11.78 12.13 -15.99
N GLY A 354 -11.99 12.84 -14.87
CA GLY A 354 -11.81 14.29 -14.78
C GLY A 354 -10.35 14.74 -15.01
N LEU A 355 -9.39 14.01 -14.44
CA LEU A 355 -7.95 14.29 -14.56
C LEU A 355 -7.44 14.19 -16.02
N ASN A 356 -8.10 13.38 -16.85
CA ASN A 356 -7.81 13.28 -18.29
C ASN A 356 -8.34 14.45 -19.13
N SER A 357 -9.19 15.30 -18.54
CA SER A 357 -9.73 16.45 -19.25
C SER A 357 -8.65 17.50 -19.52
N ARG A 358 -8.68 18.12 -20.71
CA ARG A 358 -7.88 19.34 -21.00
C ARG A 358 -8.21 20.52 -20.07
N PHE A 359 -9.30 20.41 -19.32
CA PHE A 359 -9.76 21.40 -18.34
C PHE A 359 -9.55 20.92 -16.90
N ALA A 360 -8.78 19.84 -16.68
CA ALA A 360 -8.45 19.37 -15.35
C ALA A 360 -7.77 20.51 -14.54
N PRO A 361 -8.33 20.89 -13.38
CA PRO A 361 -7.82 22.01 -12.61
C PRO A 361 -6.58 21.59 -11.81
N ARG A 362 -5.83 22.60 -11.34
CA ARG A 362 -5.07 22.48 -10.09
C ARG A 362 -5.89 23.14 -9.00
N GLY A 363 -6.61 22.32 -8.24
CA GLY A 363 -7.53 22.79 -7.19
C GLY A 363 -6.78 23.24 -5.94
N ARG A 364 -7.44 23.98 -5.05
CA ARG A 364 -6.94 24.32 -3.72
C ARG A 364 -7.49 23.32 -2.70
N TYR A 365 -6.68 22.96 -1.71
CA TYR A 365 -7.13 22.11 -0.61
C TYR A 365 -7.96 22.88 0.42
N SER A 366 -8.88 22.16 1.05
CA SER A 366 -9.53 22.51 2.31
C SER A 366 -8.55 22.33 3.47
N TRP A 367 -8.77 23.03 4.58
CA TRP A 367 -8.04 22.78 5.84
C TRP A 367 -8.24 21.33 6.35
N GLN A 368 -9.29 20.64 5.90
CA GLN A 368 -9.62 19.25 6.23
C GLN A 368 -8.85 18.23 5.37
N GLU A 369 -7.97 18.69 4.48
CA GLU A 369 -7.20 17.88 3.53
C GLU A 369 -5.69 17.92 3.80
N GLN A 370 -5.27 18.26 5.03
CA GLN A 370 -3.84 18.30 5.39
C GLN A 370 -3.11 16.98 5.12
N ALA A 371 -3.79 15.83 5.24
CA ALA A 371 -3.22 14.52 4.88
C ALA A 371 -2.74 14.45 3.41
N GLN A 372 -3.39 15.19 2.49
CA GLN A 372 -2.96 15.25 1.09
C GLN A 372 -1.73 16.14 0.92
N SER A 373 -1.68 17.23 1.68
CA SER A 373 -0.47 18.07 1.75
C SER A 373 0.70 17.27 2.32
N ASP A 374 0.49 16.46 3.36
CA ASP A 374 1.54 15.61 3.95
C ASP A 374 2.04 14.55 2.95
N LEU A 375 1.12 13.92 2.21
CA LEU A 375 1.48 13.01 1.11
C LEU A 375 2.28 13.76 0.02
N ASN A 376 1.85 14.97 -0.37
CA ASN A 376 2.55 15.76 -1.37
C ASN A 376 3.95 16.19 -0.93
N VAL A 377 4.13 16.61 0.31
CA VAL A 377 5.45 16.92 0.89
C VAL A 377 6.37 15.71 0.75
N TRP A 378 5.86 14.52 1.07
CA TRP A 378 6.59 13.27 0.95
C TRP A 378 6.92 12.92 -0.52
N LEU A 379 5.97 13.07 -1.45
CA LEU A 379 6.16 12.74 -2.86
C LEU A 379 7.09 13.72 -3.59
N VAL A 380 6.82 15.01 -3.45
CA VAL A 380 7.51 16.07 -4.20
C VAL A 380 8.98 16.16 -3.82
N GLN A 381 9.33 15.90 -2.56
CA GLN A 381 10.73 15.79 -2.14
C GLN A 381 11.48 14.77 -3.00
N ARG A 382 10.93 13.55 -3.12
CA ARG A 382 11.54 12.45 -3.90
C ARG A 382 11.61 12.73 -5.38
N TYR A 383 10.54 13.31 -5.93
CA TYR A 383 10.50 13.71 -7.33
C TYR A 383 11.59 14.72 -7.64
N LYS A 384 11.74 15.77 -6.82
CA LYS A 384 12.76 16.81 -7.05
C LYS A 384 14.18 16.29 -6.87
N GLU A 385 14.45 15.54 -5.80
CA GLU A 385 15.76 14.93 -5.58
C GLU A 385 16.17 14.04 -6.75
N THR A 386 15.23 13.28 -7.31
CA THR A 386 15.49 12.42 -8.47
C THR A 386 15.69 13.21 -9.75
N TRP A 387 14.86 14.23 -9.99
CA TRP A 387 15.04 15.14 -11.13
C TRP A 387 16.40 15.83 -11.12
N ASP A 388 16.84 16.32 -9.96
CA ASP A 388 18.14 16.96 -9.81
C ASP A 388 19.30 15.98 -10.05
N ARG A 389 19.20 14.73 -9.60
CA ARG A 389 20.17 13.67 -9.93
C ARG A 389 20.23 13.40 -11.43
N MET A 390 19.07 13.27 -12.09
CA MET A 390 18.99 13.02 -13.53
C MET A 390 19.59 14.17 -14.33
N LYS A 391 19.34 15.44 -13.93
CA LYS A 391 19.98 16.62 -14.55
C LYS A 391 21.49 16.62 -14.38
N ALA A 392 22.00 16.24 -13.21
CA ALA A 392 23.44 16.25 -12.93
C ALA A 392 24.21 15.14 -13.66
N GLY A 393 23.54 14.05 -14.05
CA GLY A 393 24.11 12.94 -14.80
C GLY A 393 23.92 13.01 -16.32
N ALA A 394 23.17 13.99 -16.83
CA ALA A 394 22.82 14.16 -18.25
C ALA A 394 23.81 15.00 -19.06
#